data_AF-A0A243W789-F1
#
_entry.id   AF-A0A243W789-F1
#
_cell.length_a   1.000
_cell.length_b   1.000
_cell.length_c   1.000
_cell.angle_alpha   90.00
_cell.angle_beta   90.00
_cell.angle_gamma   90.00
#
_symmetry.space_group_name_H-M   'P 1'
#
loop_
_entity.id
_entity.type
_entity.pdbx_description
1 polymer ?
#
loop_
_entity_poly.entity_id
_entity_poly.type
_entity_poly.pdbx_seq_one_letter_code
_entity_poly.pdbx_strand_id
1 'polypeptide(L)'
;MKKRWWLLLFLLLAIVWFGESRSFYYVASGRCVTLWKTYGGTCYIIPGRYYGLWKPVDNYINAQNTALMVSVFWYTDQPDVILVDTGAEAEIVNHSQKELMVQKKPSMNIYQLRRNDYQIRDDIELVNIRVFEAYATDKHGQAL
;
A
#
# COMPACT_ATOMS: atom_id res chain seq x y z
N MET A 1 -41.68 0.89 -21.45
CA MET A 1 -41.03 1.04 -20.12
C MET A 1 -39.54 0.62 -20.08
N LYS A 2 -38.83 0.41 -21.21
CA LYS A 2 -37.42 -0.06 -21.22
C LYS A 2 -36.35 1.05 -21.14
N LYS A 3 -36.75 2.33 -21.12
CA LYS A 3 -35.84 3.49 -21.28
C LYS A 3 -35.36 4.14 -19.97
N ARG A 4 -35.44 3.47 -18.81
CA ARG A 4 -34.92 4.02 -17.53
C ARG A 4 -33.88 3.16 -16.82
N TRP A 5 -33.67 1.93 -17.28
CA TRP A 5 -32.73 0.99 -16.65
C TRP A 5 -31.27 1.41 -16.85
N TRP A 6 -30.94 2.03 -17.99
CA TRP A 6 -29.61 2.58 -18.26
C TRP A 6 -29.27 3.76 -17.33
N LEU A 7 -30.23 4.62 -16.99
CA LEU A 7 -30.04 5.69 -16.01
C LEU A 7 -29.77 5.13 -14.60
N LEU A 8 -30.52 4.10 -14.20
CA LEU A 8 -30.30 3.42 -12.92
C LEU A 8 -28.93 2.72 -12.89
N LEU A 9 -28.55 2.04 -13.96
CA LEU A 9 -27.24 1.40 -14.10
C LEU A 9 -26.11 2.44 -14.04
N PHE A 10 -26.26 3.56 -14.73
CA PHE A 10 -25.30 4.66 -14.71
C PHE A 10 -25.14 5.26 -13.31
N LEU A 11 -26.25 5.50 -12.60
CA LEU A 11 -26.24 5.97 -11.22
C LEU A 11 -25.53 4.99 -10.28
N LEU A 12 -25.76 3.68 -10.47
CA LEU A 12 -25.15 2.64 -9.65
C LEU A 12 -23.64 2.57 -9.88
N LEU A 13 -23.19 2.66 -11.15
CA LEU A 13 -21.77 2.73 -11.50
C LEU A 13 -21.11 4.00 -10.95
N ALA A 14 -21.80 5.15 -11.01
CA ALA A 14 -21.29 6.40 -10.47
C ALA A 14 -21.10 6.32 -8.94
N ILE A 15 -22.08 5.77 -8.21
CA ILE A 15 -21.99 5.59 -6.75
C ILE A 15 -20.81 4.69 -6.37
N VAL A 16 -20.62 3.58 -7.09
CA VAL A 16 -19.46 2.68 -6.87
C VAL A 16 -18.16 3.43 -7.14
N TRP A 17 -18.09 4.20 -8.23
CA TRP A 17 -16.90 4.98 -8.57
C TRP A 17 -16.55 6.04 -7.51
N PHE A 18 -17.56 6.75 -6.98
CA PHE A 18 -17.35 7.75 -5.92
C PHE A 18 -16.98 7.11 -4.57
N GLY A 19 -17.34 5.85 -4.34
CA GLY A 19 -17.02 5.11 -3.12
C GLY A 19 -15.57 4.58 -3.07
N GLU A 20 -14.80 4.76 -4.14
CA GLU A 20 -13.41 4.33 -4.20
C GLU A 20 -12.46 5.52 -4.27
N SER A 21 -11.37 5.46 -3.50
CA SER A 21 -10.29 6.44 -3.60
C SER A 21 -8.94 5.75 -3.70
N ARG A 22 -8.07 6.28 -4.56
CA ARG A 22 -6.71 5.77 -4.78
C ARG A 22 -5.72 6.90 -4.52
N SER A 23 -4.76 6.65 -3.64
CA SER A 23 -3.63 7.54 -3.38
C SER A 23 -2.35 6.86 -3.82
N PHE A 24 -1.42 7.62 -4.41
CA PHE A 24 -0.15 7.11 -4.93
C PHE A 24 0.99 7.80 -4.20
N TYR A 25 1.84 7.03 -3.53
CA TYR A 25 2.99 7.56 -2.79
C TYR A 25 4.27 7.11 -3.46
N TYR A 26 5.15 8.06 -3.76
CA TYR A 26 6.40 7.81 -4.45
C TYR A 26 7.59 8.02 -3.52
N VAL A 27 8.56 7.12 -3.59
CA VAL A 27 9.88 7.33 -2.98
C VAL A 27 10.84 7.94 -4.01
N ALA A 28 12.01 8.40 -3.54
CA ALA A 28 12.99 9.11 -4.36
C ALA A 28 13.45 8.35 -5.61
N SER A 29 13.53 7.02 -5.56
CA SER A 29 13.84 6.19 -6.74
C SER A 29 12.75 6.14 -7.81
N GLY A 30 11.57 6.72 -7.57
CA GLY A 30 10.40 6.66 -8.45
C GLY A 30 9.53 5.42 -8.24
N ARG A 31 9.87 4.52 -7.31
CA ARG A 31 8.98 3.43 -6.88
C ARG A 31 7.73 4.01 -6.22
N CYS A 32 6.61 3.31 -6.37
CA CYS A 32 5.30 3.77 -5.94
C CYS A 32 4.60 2.72 -5.08
N VAL A 33 3.72 3.17 -4.19
CA VAL A 33 2.68 2.35 -3.57
C VAL A 33 1.33 2.99 -3.77
N THR A 34 0.34 2.16 -4.11
CA THR A 34 -1.05 2.56 -4.17
C THR A 34 -1.75 2.20 -2.87
N LEU A 35 -2.37 3.18 -2.22
CA LEU A 35 -3.41 2.95 -1.22
C LEU A 35 -4.77 3.08 -1.90
N TRP A 36 -5.51 1.98 -1.99
CA TRP A 36 -6.85 1.94 -2.56
C TRP A 36 -7.88 1.67 -1.46
N LYS A 37 -8.69 2.67 -1.11
CA LYS A 37 -9.83 2.52 -0.20
C LYS A 37 -11.07 2.19 -0.99
N THR A 38 -11.80 1.17 -0.55
CA THR A 38 -13.03 0.70 -1.16
C THR A 38 -14.21 0.86 -0.21
N TYR A 39 -15.41 0.64 -0.75
CA TYR A 39 -16.63 0.64 0.03
C TYR A 39 -16.61 -0.43 1.13
N GLY A 40 -17.26 -0.16 2.26
CA GLY A 40 -17.37 -1.11 3.37
C GLY A 40 -16.17 -1.11 4.33
N GLY A 41 -15.30 -0.10 4.25
CA GLY A 41 -14.19 0.06 5.19
C GLY A 41 -13.00 -0.84 4.89
N THR A 42 -12.92 -1.42 3.69
CA THR A 42 -11.77 -2.21 3.23
C THR A 42 -10.77 -1.31 2.51
N CYS A 43 -9.49 -1.64 2.60
CA CYS A 43 -8.44 -1.00 1.82
C CYS A 43 -7.41 -2.01 1.34
N TYR A 44 -6.81 -1.70 0.20
CA TYR A 44 -5.73 -2.46 -0.40
C TYR A 44 -4.49 -1.59 -0.52
N ILE A 45 -3.35 -2.10 -0.08
CA ILE A 45 -2.05 -1.47 -0.29
C ILE A 45 -1.30 -2.32 -1.31
N ILE A 46 -0.99 -1.72 -2.44
CA ILE A 46 -0.54 -2.41 -3.64
C ILE A 46 0.79 -1.80 -4.06
N PRO A 47 1.87 -2.60 -4.15
CA PRO A 47 3.10 -2.16 -4.76
C PRO A 47 2.90 -1.69 -6.20
N GLY A 48 3.50 -0.55 -6.53
CA GLY A 48 3.35 0.10 -7.83
C GLY A 48 2.08 0.93 -7.94
N ARG A 49 1.87 1.51 -9.13
CA ARG A 49 0.64 2.22 -9.48
C ARG A 49 -0.43 1.22 -9.88
N TYR A 50 -1.58 1.26 -9.22
CA TYR A 50 -2.69 0.36 -9.50
C TYR A 50 -3.95 1.12 -9.92
N TYR A 51 -4.39 0.88 -11.16
CA TYR A 51 -5.60 1.47 -11.75
C TYR A 51 -6.68 0.43 -12.07
N GLY A 52 -6.47 -0.82 -11.66
CA GLY A 52 -7.42 -1.89 -11.92
C GLY A 52 -8.77 -1.63 -11.25
N LEU A 53 -9.83 -2.07 -11.92
CA LEU A 53 -11.21 -1.95 -11.42
C LEU A 53 -11.53 -2.95 -10.31
N TRP A 54 -10.77 -4.05 -10.24
CA TRP A 54 -10.96 -5.15 -9.29
C TRP A 54 -9.76 -5.23 -8.36
N LYS A 55 -9.93 -5.82 -7.18
CA LYS A 55 -8.79 -6.08 -6.30
C LYS A 55 -7.73 -6.94 -7.04
N PRO A 56 -6.44 -6.70 -6.81
CA PRO A 56 -5.41 -7.59 -7.33
C PRO A 56 -5.64 -9.03 -6.85
N VAL A 57 -5.24 -9.98 -7.68
CA VAL A 57 -5.31 -11.42 -7.34
C VAL A 57 -4.23 -11.77 -6.33
N ASP A 58 -3.08 -11.10 -6.41
CA ASP A 58 -1.89 -11.43 -5.64
C ASP A 58 -1.01 -10.20 -5.38
N ASN A 59 -0.03 -10.34 -4.49
CA ASN A 59 0.98 -9.32 -4.16
C ASN A 59 0.39 -8.00 -3.63
N TYR A 60 -0.46 -8.09 -2.61
CA TYR A 60 -1.04 -6.92 -1.96
C TYR A 60 -1.25 -7.14 -0.47
N ILE A 61 -1.53 -6.05 0.24
CA ILE A 61 -1.93 -6.08 1.64
C ILE A 61 -3.41 -5.70 1.69
N ASN A 62 -4.20 -6.55 2.31
CA ASN A 62 -5.60 -6.30 2.65
C ASN A 62 -5.67 -5.79 4.09
N ALA A 63 -6.31 -4.64 4.30
CA ALA A 63 -6.48 -4.07 5.63
C ALA A 63 -7.84 -3.37 5.74
N GLN A 64 -8.20 -3.00 6.97
CA GLN A 64 -9.35 -2.14 7.21
C GLN A 64 -8.95 -0.66 7.19
N ASN A 65 -9.90 0.21 6.85
CA ASN A 65 -9.78 1.66 6.92
C ASN A 65 -9.85 2.15 8.38
N THR A 66 -8.90 1.68 9.20
CA THR A 66 -8.73 2.02 10.61
C THR A 66 -7.43 2.81 10.78
N ALA A 67 -7.12 3.24 12.01
CA ALA A 67 -5.88 3.94 12.36
C ALA A 67 -4.63 3.02 12.32
N LEU A 68 -4.59 2.11 11.34
CA LEU A 68 -3.49 1.21 11.07
C LEU A 68 -2.36 1.96 10.36
N MET A 69 -1.13 1.69 10.80
CA MET A 69 0.08 2.10 10.11
C MET A 69 0.68 0.90 9.38
N VAL A 70 1.03 1.09 8.11
CA VAL A 70 1.69 0.08 7.27
C VAL A 70 2.98 0.65 6.72
N SER A 71 4.08 -0.04 6.96
CA SER A 71 5.41 0.37 6.50
C SER A 71 5.84 -0.54 5.37
N VAL A 72 6.21 0.04 4.22
CA VAL A 72 6.66 -0.69 3.04
C VAL A 72 8.11 -0.34 2.75
N PHE A 73 8.98 -1.35 2.64
CA PHE A 73 10.42 -1.17 2.46
C PHE A 73 10.90 -1.80 1.15
N TRP A 74 11.86 -1.13 0.50
CA TRP A 74 12.59 -1.69 -0.64
C TRP A 74 14.08 -1.60 -0.36
N TYR A 75 14.81 -2.66 -0.71
CA TYR A 75 16.24 -2.53 -0.88
C TYR A 75 16.55 -1.88 -2.23
N THR A 76 17.50 -0.96 -2.26
CA THR A 76 17.93 -0.34 -3.51
C THR A 76 18.54 -1.36 -4.47
N ASP A 77 19.22 -2.40 -3.96
CA ASP A 77 19.87 -3.45 -4.74
C ASP A 77 18.99 -4.67 -5.08
N GLN A 78 17.83 -4.83 -4.44
CA GLN A 78 16.87 -5.90 -4.69
C GLN A 78 15.46 -5.32 -4.97
N PRO A 79 15.23 -4.79 -6.19
CA PRO A 79 13.99 -4.08 -6.52
C PRO A 79 12.74 -4.96 -6.47
N ASP A 80 12.89 -6.27 -6.65
CA ASP A 80 11.78 -7.24 -6.70
C ASP A 80 11.39 -7.76 -5.31
N VAL A 81 12.05 -7.27 -4.25
CA VAL A 81 11.77 -7.67 -2.87
C VAL A 81 11.21 -6.48 -2.11
N ILE A 82 10.00 -6.64 -1.59
CA ILE A 82 9.31 -5.61 -0.80
C ILE A 82 8.99 -6.17 0.57
N LEU A 83 9.57 -5.58 1.61
CA LEU A 83 9.24 -5.96 2.99
C LEU A 83 8.09 -5.11 3.50
N VAL A 84 7.24 -5.69 4.34
CA VAL A 84 6.10 -4.97 4.91
C VAL A 84 6.03 -5.21 6.40
N ASP A 85 5.94 -4.12 7.16
CA ASP A 85 5.63 -4.14 8.59
C ASP A 85 4.21 -3.61 8.78
N THR A 86 3.35 -4.42 9.39
CA THR A 86 1.94 -4.11 9.59
C THR A 86 1.42 -4.75 10.87
N GLY A 87 0.40 -4.14 11.46
CA GLY A 87 -0.34 -4.69 12.58
C GLY A 87 -1.05 -6.01 12.25
N ALA A 88 -1.52 -6.71 13.28
CA ALA A 88 -2.20 -8.00 13.15
C ALA A 88 -3.53 -7.95 12.36
N GLU A 89 -4.09 -6.75 12.16
CA GLU A 89 -5.35 -6.53 11.45
C GLU A 89 -5.20 -6.56 9.92
N ALA A 90 -3.97 -6.55 9.40
CA ALA A 90 -3.73 -6.65 7.96
C ALA A 90 -3.35 -8.07 7.55
N GLU A 91 -3.88 -8.48 6.42
CA GLU A 91 -3.58 -9.73 5.75
C GLU A 91 -2.68 -9.45 4.55
N ILE A 92 -1.60 -10.21 4.46
CA ILE A 92 -0.69 -10.19 3.31
C ILE A 92 -1.15 -11.29 2.35
N VAL A 93 -1.48 -10.93 1.11
CA VAL A 93 -1.86 -11.88 0.07
C VAL A 93 -0.72 -11.98 -0.94
N ASN A 94 -0.05 -13.13 -0.90
CA ASN A 94 1.14 -13.45 -1.68
C ASN A 94 1.23 -14.96 -1.95
N HIS A 95 0.71 -15.41 -3.09
CA HIS A 95 0.69 -16.79 -3.53
C HIS A 95 1.84 -17.11 -4.50
N SER A 96 2.27 -16.13 -5.29
CA SER A 96 3.38 -16.20 -6.24
C SER A 96 4.68 -15.82 -5.54
N GLN A 97 5.44 -16.82 -5.09
CA GLN A 97 6.74 -16.63 -4.44
C GLN A 97 7.83 -15.95 -5.32
N LYS A 98 7.50 -15.53 -6.55
CA LYS A 98 8.48 -15.11 -7.57
C LYS A 98 8.80 -13.62 -7.63
N GLU A 99 7.94 -12.72 -7.16
CA GLU A 99 8.05 -11.30 -7.53
C GLU A 99 7.85 -10.28 -6.40
N LEU A 100 7.41 -10.72 -5.21
CA LEU A 100 7.12 -9.76 -4.15
C LEU A 100 7.10 -10.44 -2.78
N MET A 101 8.24 -10.60 -2.11
CA MET A 101 8.25 -11.21 -0.78
C MET A 101 7.72 -10.26 0.31
N VAL A 102 6.41 -10.06 0.36
CA VAL A 102 5.75 -9.40 1.50
C VAL A 102 5.94 -10.26 2.75
N GLN A 103 7.04 -10.08 3.46
CA GLN A 103 7.33 -10.79 4.70
C GLN A 103 6.97 -9.91 5.88
N LYS A 104 6.17 -10.45 6.80
CA LYS A 104 5.98 -9.88 8.14
C LYS A 104 7.33 -9.91 8.87
N LYS A 105 7.99 -8.75 8.91
CA LYS A 105 9.21 -8.39 9.64
C LYS A 105 10.08 -9.56 10.17
N PRO A 106 11.18 -9.94 9.48
CA PRO A 106 12.09 -10.95 10.02
C PRO A 106 13.43 -10.45 10.60
N SER A 107 13.94 -9.23 10.33
CA SER A 107 15.35 -8.98 10.68
C SER A 107 15.77 -7.54 10.99
N MET A 108 16.63 -7.44 12.01
CA MET A 108 17.40 -6.26 12.46
C MET A 108 18.23 -5.59 11.33
N ASN A 109 18.33 -6.23 10.17
CA ASN A 109 19.15 -5.84 9.01
C ASN A 109 18.66 -4.61 8.23
N ILE A 110 17.49 -4.05 8.55
CA ILE A 110 16.99 -2.80 7.94
C ILE A 110 17.45 -1.54 8.68
N TYR A 111 17.98 -1.70 9.90
CA TYR A 111 18.50 -0.60 10.71
C TYR A 111 20.02 -0.63 10.76
N GLN A 112 20.63 0.54 10.87
CA GLN A 112 22.05 0.76 11.11
C GLN A 112 22.22 1.70 12.31
N LEU A 113 23.22 1.44 13.14
CA LEU A 113 23.57 2.33 14.23
C LEU A 113 24.31 3.55 13.68
N ARG A 114 23.79 4.76 13.91
CA ARG A 114 24.44 6.04 13.60
C ARG A 114 24.34 6.97 14.79
N ARG A 115 25.48 7.48 15.27
CA ARG A 115 25.55 8.48 16.36
C ARG A 115 24.69 8.11 17.57
N ASN A 116 24.77 6.84 18.00
CA ASN A 116 24.02 6.25 19.12
C ASN A 116 22.50 6.08 18.92
N ASP A 117 21.98 6.19 17.70
CA ASP A 117 20.59 5.89 17.37
C ASP A 117 20.48 4.90 16.21
N TYR A 118 19.40 4.12 16.17
CA TYR A 118 19.12 3.19 15.07
C TYR A 118 18.33 3.92 13.98
N GLN A 119 18.95 4.09 12.82
CA GLN A 119 18.32 4.67 11.65
C GLN A 119 18.10 3.61 10.59
N ILE A 120 17.10 3.80 9.73
CA ILE A 120 16.95 2.95 8.54
C ILE A 120 18.19 3.10 7.67
N ARG A 121 18.66 2.00 7.09
CA ARG A 121 19.84 2.02 6.22
C ARG A 121 19.66 2.95 5.02
N ASP A 122 20.78 3.44 4.50
CA ASP A 122 20.77 4.40 3.39
C ASP A 122 20.29 3.74 2.09
N ASP A 123 20.62 2.46 1.90
CA ASP A 123 20.22 1.60 0.77
C ASP A 123 18.81 1.01 0.91
N ILE A 124 18.01 1.52 1.86
CA ILE A 124 16.62 1.14 2.05
C ILE A 124 15.75 2.36 1.85
N GLU A 125 14.72 2.20 1.03
CA GLU A 125 13.63 3.15 0.90
C GLU A 125 12.44 2.70 1.72
N LEU A 126 11.64 3.66 2.19
CA LEU A 126 10.50 3.42 3.06
C LEU A 126 9.34 4.31 2.66
N VAL A 127 8.13 3.74 2.68
CA VAL A 127 6.87 4.46 2.74
C VAL A 127 6.13 4.02 3.99
N ASN A 128 5.89 4.94 4.92
CA ASN A 128 5.02 4.74 6.08
C ASN A 128 3.64 5.28 5.74
N ILE A 129 2.65 4.41 5.61
CA ILE A 129 1.28 4.76 5.25
C ILE A 129 0.41 4.76 6.50
N ARG A 130 -0.24 5.89 6.77
CA ARG A 130 -1.36 5.98 7.70
C ARG A 130 -2.66 5.75 6.94
N VAL A 131 -3.23 4.57 7.14
CA VAL A 131 -4.33 4.07 6.31
C VAL A 131 -5.55 4.97 6.44
N PHE A 132 -6.01 5.27 7.65
CA PHE A 132 -7.22 6.08 7.87
C PHE A 132 -7.12 7.48 7.24
N GLU A 133 -5.98 8.14 7.39
CA GLU A 133 -5.75 9.51 6.92
C GLU A 133 -5.45 9.59 5.42
N ALA A 134 -5.15 8.45 4.77
CA ALA A 134 -4.61 8.42 3.41
C ALA A 134 -3.41 9.39 3.30
N TYR A 135 -2.47 9.21 4.21
CA TYR A 135 -1.25 10.01 4.30
C TYR A 135 -0.04 9.09 4.35
N ALA A 136 1.07 9.49 3.74
CA ALA A 136 2.31 8.74 3.84
C ALA A 136 3.52 9.63 4.09
N THR A 137 4.55 9.05 4.70
CA THR A 137 5.86 9.67 4.87
C THR A 137 7.00 8.78 4.40
N ASP A 138 8.13 9.40 4.09
CA ASP A 138 9.39 8.70 3.87
C ASP A 138 10.08 8.27 5.18
N LYS A 139 11.29 7.72 5.08
CA LYS A 139 12.14 7.34 6.23
C LYS A 139 12.62 8.51 7.09
N HIS A 140 12.50 9.75 6.62
CA HIS A 140 12.85 10.97 7.33
C HIS A 140 11.62 11.66 7.94
N GLY A 141 10.42 11.11 7.74
CA GLY A 141 9.17 11.69 8.21
C GLY A 141 8.62 12.80 7.32
N GLN A 142 9.18 13.02 6.14
CA GLN A 142 8.67 13.99 5.16
C GLN A 142 7.44 13.43 4.46
N ALA A 143 6.43 14.28 4.25
CA ALA A 143 5.22 13.91 3.52
C ALA A 143 5.52 13.51 2.07
N LEU A 144 4.81 12.49 1.57
CA LEU A 144 4.89 11.98 0.19
C LEU A 144 3.63 12.29 -0.62
#